data_AF-A0A936LSN6-F1
#
_entry.id   AF-A0A936LSN6-F1
#
_cell.length_a   1.000
_cell.length_b   1.000
_cell.length_c   1.000
_cell.angle_alpha   90.00
_cell.angle_beta   90.00
_cell.angle_gamma   90.00
#
_symmetry.space_group_name_H-M   'P 1'
#
loop_
_entity.id
_entity.type
_entity.pdbx_description
1 polymer ?
#
loop_
_entity_poly.entity_id
_entity_poly.type
_entity_poly.pdbx_seq_one_letter_code
_entity_poly.pdbx_strand_id
1 'polypeptide(L)'
;MFVYLGYILVLAGIYLFAKTFGWIQKKQEPDTRPEEARKIDRIIALALATICLAAGIYLSLNNAETPKTSVQAPQKKSAAFTGENLQYWDAEMKSLLIQQCLENGKRTAEKYPDLVQDYCKCATEKITLAYTPEQYGKLITKPEEEQRQSIAPVVESCVAIMSKLIELSQDVQTQKLEQVK
;
A
#
# COMPACT_ATOMS: atom_id res chain seq x y z
N MET A 1 -10.42 -8.71 -3.97
CA MET A 1 -11.56 -7.93 -4.53
C MET A 1 -11.16 -7.11 -5.76
N PHE A 2 -10.02 -6.40 -5.74
CA PHE A 2 -9.57 -5.55 -6.86
C PHE A 2 -9.23 -6.28 -8.17
N VAL A 3 -8.76 -7.53 -8.10
CA VAL A 3 -8.48 -8.36 -9.30
C VAL A 3 -9.74 -8.66 -10.11
N TYR A 4 -10.88 -8.90 -9.44
CA TYR A 4 -12.17 -9.11 -10.09
C TYR A 4 -12.68 -7.84 -10.78
N LEU A 5 -12.50 -6.68 -10.14
CA LEU A 5 -12.81 -5.37 -10.73
C LEU A 5 -11.97 -5.09 -11.98
N GLY A 6 -10.67 -5.43 -11.96
CA GLY A 6 -9.79 -5.34 -13.12
C GLY A 6 -10.27 -6.20 -14.29
N TYR A 7 -10.64 -7.46 -14.02
CA TYR A 7 -11.15 -8.37 -15.06
C TYR A 7 -12.46 -7.88 -15.69
N ILE A 8 -13.39 -7.35 -14.89
CA ILE A 8 -14.65 -6.77 -15.38
C ILE A 8 -14.39 -5.56 -16.29
N LEU A 9 -13.43 -4.70 -15.94
CA LEU A 9 -13.07 -3.53 -16.75
C LEU A 9 -12.42 -3.92 -18.09
N VAL A 10 -11.56 -4.95 -18.09
CA VAL A 10 -10.94 -5.47 -19.32
C VAL A 10 -12.00 -6.07 -20.24
N LEU A 11 -12.92 -6.89 -19.71
CA LEU A 11 -14.02 -7.46 -20.49
C LEU A 11 -14.96 -6.38 -21.06
N ALA A 12 -15.26 -5.34 -20.29
CA ALA A 12 -16.06 -4.20 -20.75
C ALA A 12 -15.35 -3.43 -21.90
N GLY A 13 -14.04 -3.23 -21.79
CA GLY A 13 -13.23 -2.60 -22.85
C GLY A 13 -13.22 -3.43 -24.14
N ILE A 14 -13.00 -4.74 -24.04
CA ILE A 14 -13.03 -5.67 -25.18
C ILE A 14 -14.42 -5.66 -25.86
N TYR A 15 -15.49 -5.66 -25.07
CA TYR A 15 -16.87 -5.61 -25.58
C TYR A 15 -17.14 -4.32 -26.38
N LEU A 16 -16.75 -3.16 -25.86
CA LEU A 16 -16.89 -1.88 -26.57
C LEU A 16 -16.07 -1.85 -27.86
N PHE A 17 -14.84 -2.37 -27.81
CA PHE A 17 -13.97 -2.47 -28.98
C PHE A 17 -14.59 -3.35 -30.07
N ALA A 18 -15.06 -4.56 -29.72
CA ALA A 18 -15.75 -5.45 -30.66
C ALA A 18 -17.02 -4.83 -31.26
N LYS A 19 -17.74 -4.01 -30.48
CA LYS A 19 -18.89 -3.24 -30.97
C LYS A 19 -18.50 -2.14 -31.96
N THR A 20 -17.41 -1.41 -31.70
CA THR A 20 -16.92 -0.35 -32.61
C THR A 20 -16.41 -0.86 -33.95
N PHE A 21 -15.89 -2.09 -34.00
CA PHE A 21 -15.45 -2.75 -35.24
C PHE A 21 -16.56 -3.54 -35.95
N GLY A 22 -17.79 -3.52 -35.42
CA GLY A 22 -18.94 -4.16 -36.06
C GLY A 22 -18.88 -5.69 -36.08
N TRP A 23 -18.05 -6.31 -35.24
CA TRP A 23 -17.95 -7.77 -35.15
C TRP A 23 -19.19 -8.42 -34.53
N ILE A 24 -19.95 -7.66 -33.73
CA ILE A 24 -21.24 -8.08 -33.20
C ILE A 24 -22.33 -7.41 -34.04
N GLN A 25 -22.72 -8.06 -35.15
CA GLN A 25 -23.82 -7.56 -35.98
C GLN A 25 -25.16 -7.75 -35.25
N LYS A 26 -25.70 -6.68 -34.69
CA LYS A 26 -27.15 -6.57 -34.52
C LYS A 26 -27.74 -5.98 -35.80
N LYS A 27 -28.90 -6.50 -36.22
CA LYS A 27 -29.69 -5.98 -37.33
C LYS A 27 -29.78 -4.45 -37.18
N GLN A 28 -29.22 -3.72 -38.15
CA GLN A 28 -29.18 -2.26 -38.12
C GLN A 28 -30.61 -1.73 -38.08
N GLU A 29 -30.97 -1.12 -36.96
CA GLU A 29 -32.05 -0.13 -36.94
C GLU A 29 -31.57 1.07 -37.78
N PRO A 30 -32.41 1.65 -38.65
CA PRO A 30 -32.01 2.75 -39.53
C PRO A 30 -31.63 3.97 -38.68
N ASP A 31 -30.32 4.17 -38.54
CA ASP A 31 -29.74 5.25 -37.75
C ASP A 31 -29.87 6.57 -38.52
N THR A 32 -30.78 7.44 -38.09
CA THR A 32 -31.08 8.75 -38.71
C THR A 32 -30.12 9.86 -38.30
N ARG A 33 -29.07 9.56 -37.54
CA ARG A 33 -28.12 10.56 -37.04
C ARG A 33 -27.20 11.12 -38.13
N PRO A 34 -26.89 12.43 -38.10
CA PRO A 34 -25.99 13.06 -39.06
C PRO A 34 -24.60 12.42 -39.01
N GLU A 35 -23.95 12.34 -40.17
CA GLU A 35 -22.67 11.63 -40.35
C GLU A 35 -21.55 12.14 -39.41
N GLU A 36 -21.60 13.42 -39.04
CA GLU A 36 -20.67 14.04 -38.10
C GLU A 36 -20.83 13.54 -36.66
N ALA A 37 -22.08 13.32 -36.22
CA ALA A 37 -22.35 12.79 -34.89
C ALA A 37 -21.85 11.34 -34.74
N ARG A 38 -21.92 10.54 -35.82
CA ARG A 38 -21.35 9.18 -35.83
C ARG A 38 -19.83 9.17 -35.69
N LYS A 39 -19.13 10.14 -36.30
CA LYS A 39 -17.66 10.24 -36.18
C LYS A 39 -17.25 10.56 -34.75
N ILE A 40 -17.98 11.47 -34.10
CA ILE A 40 -17.73 11.86 -32.70
C ILE A 40 -18.03 10.70 -31.75
N ASP A 41 -19.17 10.03 -31.89
CA ASP A 41 -19.54 8.86 -31.08
C ASP A 41 -18.50 7.74 -31.21
N ARG A 42 -17.97 7.52 -32.42
CA ARG A 42 -16.91 6.52 -32.65
C ARG A 42 -15.60 6.89 -31.98
N ILE A 43 -15.19 8.16 -32.01
CA ILE A 43 -13.97 8.65 -31.35
C ILE A 43 -14.10 8.53 -29.84
N ILE A 44 -15.24 8.94 -29.27
CA ILE A 44 -15.51 8.85 -27.82
C ILE A 44 -15.50 7.39 -27.37
N ALA A 45 -16.15 6.48 -28.12
CA ALA A 45 -16.14 5.06 -27.81
C ALA A 45 -14.72 4.46 -27.86
N LEU A 46 -13.88 4.88 -28.82
CA LEU A 46 -12.50 4.43 -28.93
C LEU A 46 -11.64 4.95 -27.76
N ALA A 47 -11.81 6.21 -27.38
CA ALA A 47 -11.12 6.82 -26.26
C ALA A 47 -11.48 6.10 -24.94
N LEU A 48 -12.78 5.87 -24.69
CA LEU A 48 -13.25 5.16 -23.51
C LEU A 48 -12.75 3.71 -23.46
N ALA A 49 -12.77 2.99 -24.60
CA ALA A 49 -12.22 1.63 -24.67
C ALA A 49 -10.73 1.60 -24.34
N THR A 50 -9.97 2.56 -24.84
CA THR A 50 -8.51 2.66 -24.60
C THR A 50 -8.22 2.94 -23.13
N ILE A 51 -8.96 3.85 -22.50
CA ILE A 51 -8.82 4.18 -21.08
C ILE A 51 -9.16 2.97 -20.20
N CYS A 52 -10.26 2.25 -20.49
CA CYS A 52 -10.65 1.06 -19.74
C CYS A 52 -9.63 -0.08 -19.86
N LEU A 53 -9.05 -0.30 -21.05
CA LEU A 53 -8.01 -1.31 -21.26
C LEU A 53 -6.71 -0.94 -20.52
N ALA A 54 -6.27 0.32 -20.61
CA ALA A 54 -5.07 0.79 -19.92
C ALA A 54 -5.22 0.68 -18.38
N ALA A 55 -6.37 1.12 -17.84
CA ALA A 55 -6.65 1.03 -16.41
C ALA A 55 -6.78 -0.43 -15.94
N GLY A 56 -7.43 -1.29 -16.72
CA GLY A 56 -7.57 -2.72 -16.42
C GLY A 56 -6.23 -3.45 -16.42
N ILE A 57 -5.36 -3.18 -17.39
CA ILE A 57 -3.99 -3.72 -17.45
C ILE A 57 -3.14 -3.21 -16.30
N TYR A 58 -3.19 -1.90 -16.00
CA TYR A 58 -2.47 -1.30 -14.87
C TYR A 58 -2.86 -1.94 -13.53
N LEU A 59 -4.17 -2.13 -13.30
CA LEU A 59 -4.68 -2.81 -12.10
C LEU A 59 -4.32 -4.30 -12.06
N SER A 60 -4.18 -4.95 -13.22
CA SER A 60 -3.86 -6.38 -13.29
C SER A 60 -2.37 -6.63 -13.11
N LEU A 61 -1.49 -5.81 -13.71
CA LEU A 61 -0.04 -5.94 -13.61
C LEU A 61 0.49 -5.55 -12.23
N ASN A 62 -0.05 -4.49 -11.61
CA ASN A 62 0.36 -4.11 -10.25
C ASN A 62 -0.10 -5.12 -9.17
N ASN A 63 -0.92 -6.11 -9.53
CA ASN A 63 -1.38 -7.16 -8.62
C ASN A 63 -0.86 -8.56 -9.00
N ALA A 64 -0.05 -8.69 -10.05
CA ALA A 64 0.44 -9.96 -10.57
C ALA A 64 1.95 -10.11 -10.32
N GLU A 65 2.37 -10.18 -9.06
CA GLU A 65 3.70 -10.69 -8.73
C GLU A 65 3.63 -12.16 -8.29
N THR A 66 4.46 -12.96 -8.98
CA THR A 66 4.94 -14.35 -8.78
C THR A 66 4.38 -15.41 -9.75
N PRO A 67 5.26 -16.26 -10.38
CA PRO A 67 6.14 -17.21 -9.67
C PRO A 67 7.61 -17.40 -10.15
N LYS A 68 8.51 -17.48 -9.13
CA LYS A 68 9.59 -18.46 -8.81
C LYS A 68 10.81 -18.78 -9.73
N THR A 69 12.00 -18.73 -9.06
CA THR A 69 13.10 -19.76 -9.00
C THR A 69 14.47 -19.37 -9.57
N SER A 70 15.53 -19.31 -8.73
CA SER A 70 16.75 -20.15 -8.83
C SER A 70 17.96 -19.65 -7.99
N VAL A 71 18.31 -20.43 -6.96
CA VAL A 71 19.65 -20.87 -6.46
C VAL A 71 20.90 -19.95 -6.60
N GLN A 72 21.52 -19.54 -5.47
CA GLN A 72 22.87 -19.96 -4.97
C GLN A 72 23.36 -19.13 -3.76
N ALA A 73 24.19 -19.76 -2.92
CA ALA A 73 24.75 -19.29 -1.64
C ALA A 73 26.10 -18.52 -1.81
N PRO A 74 26.90 -18.29 -0.75
CA PRO A 74 26.79 -17.26 0.28
C PRO A 74 27.93 -16.22 0.18
N GLN A 75 27.70 -14.90 0.35
CA GLN A 75 28.81 -13.96 0.57
C GLN A 75 28.53 -12.85 1.61
N LYS A 76 29.49 -12.72 2.54
CA LYS A 76 29.72 -11.60 3.44
C LYS A 76 30.26 -10.38 2.65
N LYS A 77 29.68 -9.19 2.88
CA LYS A 77 30.31 -7.88 3.17
C LYS A 77 29.55 -6.69 2.53
N SER A 78 29.08 -5.82 3.44
CA SER A 78 28.92 -4.35 3.37
C SER A 78 28.45 -3.62 2.09
N ALA A 79 27.48 -2.73 2.36
CA ALA A 79 27.15 -1.47 1.70
C ALA A 79 26.19 -1.50 0.49
N ALA A 80 25.32 -0.49 0.48
CA ALA A 80 24.24 -0.17 -0.46
C ALA A 80 22.88 -0.85 -0.17
N PHE A 81 21.94 -0.02 0.31
CA PHE A 81 20.51 -0.30 0.36
C PHE A 81 19.98 -0.26 -1.09
N THR A 82 20.14 -1.34 -1.82
CA THR A 82 19.52 -1.57 -3.13
C THR A 82 18.27 -2.42 -2.92
N GLY A 83 17.13 -1.88 -3.36
CA GLY A 83 15.80 -2.46 -3.22
C GLY A 83 15.59 -3.70 -4.11
N GLU A 84 16.24 -4.80 -3.77
CA GLU A 84 16.05 -6.11 -4.42
C GLU A 84 16.13 -7.26 -3.40
N ASN A 85 15.53 -7.05 -2.23
CA ASN A 85 14.99 -8.14 -1.42
C ASN A 85 13.50 -7.87 -1.30
N LEU A 86 12.68 -8.54 -2.12
CA LEU A 86 11.26 -8.72 -1.81
C LEU A 86 11.18 -9.57 -0.55
N GLN A 87 11.36 -8.92 0.60
CA GLN A 87 11.24 -9.53 1.92
C GLN A 87 9.78 -9.92 2.11
N TYR A 88 9.51 -11.23 2.11
CA TYR A 88 8.16 -11.76 2.24
C TYR A 88 7.69 -11.62 3.69
N TRP A 89 7.11 -10.46 3.99
CA TRP A 89 6.25 -10.27 5.15
C TRP A 89 4.82 -10.38 4.70
N ASP A 90 4.15 -11.45 5.10
CA ASP A 90 2.72 -11.59 4.84
C ASP A 90 1.93 -10.47 5.55
N ALA A 91 0.79 -10.10 4.96
CA ALA A 91 -0.08 -9.06 5.50
C ALA A 91 -0.59 -9.43 6.89
N GLU A 92 -0.84 -10.72 7.16
CA GLU A 92 -1.26 -11.20 8.47
C GLU A 92 -0.14 -10.97 9.50
N MET A 93 1.11 -11.33 9.16
CA MET A 93 2.27 -11.12 10.04
C MET A 93 2.49 -9.64 10.36
N LYS A 94 2.36 -8.76 9.37
CA LYS A 94 2.43 -7.31 9.60
C LYS A 94 1.34 -6.85 10.54
N SER A 95 0.11 -7.35 10.39
CA SER A 95 -1.00 -7.00 11.28
C SER A 95 -0.77 -7.48 12.72
N LEU A 96 -0.19 -8.66 12.89
CA LEU A 96 0.17 -9.21 14.20
C LEU A 96 1.25 -8.37 14.89
N LEU A 97 2.27 -7.92 14.16
CA LEU A 97 3.30 -7.02 14.70
C LEU A 97 2.71 -5.68 15.17
N ILE A 98 1.79 -5.12 14.39
CA ILE A 98 1.09 -3.88 14.77
C ILE A 98 0.27 -4.11 16.03
N GLN A 99 -0.51 -5.20 16.09
CA GLN A 99 -1.31 -5.54 17.27
C GLN A 99 -0.45 -5.75 18.51
N GLN A 100 0.65 -6.48 18.39
CA GLN A 100 1.57 -6.71 19.50
C GLN A 100 2.23 -5.41 19.98
N CYS A 101 2.57 -4.51 19.06
CA CYS A 101 3.05 -3.17 19.41
C CYS A 101 1.98 -2.38 20.19
N LEU A 102 0.73 -2.38 19.73
CA LEU A 102 -0.38 -1.72 20.43
C LEU A 102 -0.61 -2.31 21.82
N GLU A 103 -0.54 -3.63 21.95
CA GLU A 103 -0.75 -4.34 23.23
C GLU A 103 0.36 -3.99 24.23
N ASN A 104 1.63 -3.97 23.78
CA ASN A 104 2.76 -3.54 24.60
C ASN A 104 2.65 -2.05 24.98
N GLY A 105 2.13 -1.23 24.06
CA GLY A 105 1.88 0.20 24.25
C GLY A 105 0.56 0.53 24.94
N LYS A 106 -0.20 -0.45 25.44
CA LYS A 106 -1.62 -0.27 25.84
C LYS A 106 -1.87 0.92 26.75
N ARG A 107 -1.05 1.13 27.78
CA ARG A 107 -1.18 2.29 28.69
C ARG A 107 -1.04 3.64 27.99
N THR A 108 -0.20 3.71 26.97
CA THR A 108 -0.01 4.91 26.14
C THR A 108 -1.12 5.01 25.10
N ALA A 109 -1.55 3.88 24.53
CA ALA A 109 -2.62 3.80 23.54
C ALA A 109 -3.98 4.22 24.14
N GLU A 110 -4.23 3.94 25.42
CA GLU A 110 -5.43 4.42 26.13
C GLU A 110 -5.53 5.95 26.19
N LYS A 111 -4.38 6.64 26.24
CA LYS A 111 -4.34 8.11 26.29
C LYS A 111 -4.25 8.74 24.91
N TYR A 112 -3.55 8.08 23.99
CA TYR A 112 -3.23 8.61 22.66
C TYR A 112 -3.36 7.51 21.58
N PRO A 113 -4.59 7.02 21.32
CA PRO A 113 -4.81 5.84 20.50
C PRO A 113 -4.30 6.01 19.07
N ASP A 114 -4.62 7.13 18.42
CA ASP A 114 -4.25 7.38 17.01
C ASP A 114 -2.74 7.46 16.83
N LEU A 115 -2.03 8.07 17.78
CA LEU A 115 -0.59 8.27 17.69
C LEU A 115 0.21 7.01 18.00
N VAL A 116 -0.25 6.20 18.95
CA VAL A 116 0.35 4.89 19.19
C VAL A 116 0.07 3.97 18.00
N GLN A 117 -1.11 4.07 17.38
CA GLN A 117 -1.41 3.35 16.14
C GLN A 117 -0.48 3.75 14.99
N ASP A 118 -0.27 5.05 14.77
CA ASP A 118 0.61 5.54 13.70
C ASP A 118 2.08 5.21 13.97
N TYR A 119 2.52 5.30 15.23
CA TYR A 119 3.83 4.83 15.65
C TYR A 119 3.99 3.34 15.36
N CYS A 120 3.04 2.49 15.77
CA CYS A 120 3.12 1.05 15.58
C CYS A 120 3.10 0.64 14.10
N LYS A 121 2.34 1.34 13.25
CA LYS A 121 2.38 1.16 11.80
C LYS A 121 3.75 1.51 11.23
N CYS A 122 4.27 2.69 11.57
CA CYS A 122 5.59 3.15 11.11
C CYS A 122 6.70 2.19 11.58
N ALA A 123 6.71 1.81 12.85
CA ALA A 123 7.71 0.91 13.42
C ALA A 123 7.67 -0.46 12.72
N THR A 124 6.48 -1.01 12.50
CA THR A 124 6.30 -2.27 11.78
C THR A 124 6.83 -2.17 10.35
N GLU A 125 6.50 -1.10 9.63
CA GLU A 125 7.00 -0.88 8.28
C GLU A 125 8.53 -0.85 8.25
N LYS A 126 9.17 -0.05 9.12
CA LYS A 126 10.63 0.04 9.20
C LYS A 126 11.28 -1.29 9.56
N ILE A 127 10.72 -2.03 10.52
CA ILE A 127 11.19 -3.36 10.89
C ILE A 127 11.09 -4.32 9.70
N THR A 128 9.96 -4.32 8.99
CA THR A 128 9.73 -5.23 7.84
C THR A 128 10.57 -4.87 6.61
N LEU A 129 11.08 -3.65 6.54
CA LEU A 129 12.05 -3.22 5.52
C LEU A 129 13.50 -3.57 5.92
N ALA A 130 13.80 -3.54 7.22
CA ALA A 130 15.14 -3.76 7.74
C ALA A 130 15.48 -5.24 7.98
N TYR A 131 14.49 -6.06 8.30
CA TYR A 131 14.68 -7.46 8.72
C TYR A 131 13.74 -8.42 8.00
N THR A 132 14.26 -9.58 7.61
CA THR A 132 13.41 -10.72 7.22
C THR A 132 12.67 -11.30 8.43
N PRO A 133 11.59 -12.07 8.25
CA PRO A 133 10.90 -12.76 9.34
C PRO A 133 11.85 -13.62 10.20
N GLU A 134 12.81 -14.32 9.58
CA GLU A 134 13.77 -15.17 10.30
C GLU A 134 14.79 -14.34 11.08
N GLN A 135 15.23 -13.22 10.52
CA GLN A 135 16.14 -12.29 11.19
C GLN A 135 15.45 -11.62 12.38
N TYR A 136 14.22 -11.16 12.19
CA TYR A 136 13.42 -10.58 13.26
C TYR A 136 13.09 -11.62 14.33
N GLY A 137 12.73 -12.84 13.93
CA GLY A 137 12.50 -13.97 14.83
C GLY A 137 13.72 -14.27 15.70
N LYS A 138 14.93 -14.26 15.12
CA LYS A 138 16.17 -14.38 15.91
C LYS A 138 16.41 -13.17 16.80
N LEU A 139 16.13 -11.97 16.30
CA LEU A 139 16.31 -10.73 17.05
C LEU A 139 15.46 -10.72 18.33
N ILE A 140 14.18 -11.05 18.25
CA ILE A 140 13.26 -11.04 19.41
C ILE A 140 13.55 -12.14 20.44
N THR A 141 14.37 -13.13 20.11
CA THR A 141 14.83 -14.15 21.07
C THR A 141 16.05 -13.71 21.89
N LYS A 142 16.68 -12.59 21.53
CA LYS A 142 17.82 -12.03 22.26
C LYS A 142 17.40 -11.32 23.55
N PRO A 143 18.34 -11.01 24.46
CA PRO A 143 18.05 -10.14 25.60
C PRO A 143 17.49 -8.77 25.18
N GLU A 144 16.62 -8.19 26.01
CA GLU A 144 15.92 -6.92 25.71
C GLU A 144 16.87 -5.78 25.33
N GLU A 145 18.03 -5.68 26.00
CA GLU A 145 19.01 -4.63 25.69
C GLU A 145 19.60 -4.79 24.27
N GLU A 146 19.87 -6.02 23.82
CA GLU A 146 20.32 -6.28 22.46
C GLU A 146 19.22 -6.01 21.42
N GLN A 147 17.97 -6.35 21.77
CA GLN A 147 16.81 -6.02 20.93
C GLN A 147 16.70 -4.51 20.76
N ARG A 148 16.76 -3.76 21.86
CA ARG A 148 16.67 -2.30 21.87
C ARG A 148 17.78 -1.67 21.05
N GLN A 149 19.04 -2.10 21.21
CA GLN A 149 20.17 -1.56 20.45
C GLN A 149 20.04 -1.79 18.94
N SER A 150 19.40 -2.89 18.54
CA SER A 150 19.20 -3.22 17.13
C SER A 150 17.97 -2.51 16.54
N ILE A 151 16.85 -2.48 17.28
CA ILE A 151 15.56 -1.97 16.79
C ILE A 151 15.48 -0.45 16.90
N ALA A 152 16.03 0.16 17.97
CA ALA A 152 15.95 1.60 18.20
C ALA A 152 16.39 2.46 16.99
N PRO A 153 17.54 2.21 16.34
CA PRO A 153 17.94 3.01 15.18
C PRO A 153 17.00 2.80 13.97
N VAL A 154 16.40 1.62 13.83
CA VAL A 154 15.46 1.32 12.73
C VAL A 154 14.17 2.12 12.86
N VAL A 155 13.69 2.30 14.09
CA VAL A 155 12.41 2.97 14.39
C VAL A 155 12.58 4.42 14.84
N GLU A 156 13.80 4.96 14.86
CA GLU A 156 14.11 6.31 15.32
C GLU A 156 13.25 7.37 14.61
N SER A 157 13.13 7.26 13.29
CA SER A 157 12.28 8.16 12.48
C SER A 157 10.79 8.13 12.85
N CYS A 158 10.31 7.03 13.45
CA CYS A 158 8.93 6.89 13.92
C CYS A 158 8.74 7.55 15.30
N VAL A 159 9.79 7.70 16.10
CA VAL A 159 9.70 8.33 17.44
C VAL A 159 9.33 9.80 17.33
N ALA A 160 9.68 10.48 16.24
CA ALA A 160 9.26 11.86 15.98
C ALA A 160 7.73 12.03 15.95
N ILE A 161 6.98 10.98 15.58
CA ILE A 161 5.51 10.95 15.63
C ILE A 161 5.03 11.10 17.09
N MET A 162 5.71 10.44 18.04
CA MET A 162 5.42 10.58 19.46
C MET A 162 5.97 11.87 20.08
N SER A 163 7.00 12.50 19.51
CA SER A 163 7.49 13.80 19.99
C SER A 163 6.50 14.93 19.68
N LYS A 164 5.84 14.86 18.51
CA LYS A 164 4.81 15.82 18.09
C LYS A 164 3.63 15.90 19.05
N LEU A 165 3.38 14.82 19.80
CA LEU A 165 2.37 14.75 20.86
C LEU A 165 2.69 15.65 22.06
N ILE A 166 3.96 15.73 22.45
CA ILE A 166 4.39 16.53 23.60
C ILE A 166 4.20 18.01 23.27
N GLU A 167 4.57 18.42 22.06
CA GLU A 167 4.36 19.78 21.56
C GLU A 167 2.87 20.14 21.48
N LEU A 168 2.04 19.30 20.85
CA LEU A 168 0.59 19.54 20.72
C LEU A 168 -0.13 19.60 22.08
N SER A 169 0.26 18.75 23.04
CA SER A 169 -0.34 18.76 24.38
C SER A 169 0.03 19.99 25.22
N GLN A 170 1.25 20.54 25.02
CA GLN A 170 1.70 21.77 25.66
C GLN A 170 1.02 23.01 25.08
N ASP A 171 0.82 23.06 23.76
CA ASP A 171 0.12 24.17 23.10
C ASP A 171 -1.35 24.27 23.52
N VAL A 172 -2.05 23.14 23.62
CA VAL A 172 -3.45 23.10 24.06
C VAL A 172 -3.63 23.52 25.53
N GLN A 173 -2.69 23.16 26.41
CA GLN A 173 -2.69 23.60 27.81
C GLN A 173 -2.47 25.12 27.92
N THR A 174 -1.57 25.66 27.10
CA THR A 174 -1.22 27.09 27.11
C THR A 174 -2.38 27.94 26.61
N GLN A 175 -3.07 27.52 25.54
CA GLN A 175 -4.26 28.23 25.03
C GLN A 175 -5.44 28.22 26.01
N LYS A 176 -5.64 27.13 26.77
CA LYS A 176 -6.70 27.08 27.79
C LYS A 176 -6.43 28.05 28.96
N LEU A 177 -5.19 28.28 29.33
CA LEU A 177 -4.81 29.22 30.39
C LEU A 177 -5.02 30.68 29.97
N GLU A 178 -4.84 31.01 28.70
CA GLU A 178 -5.08 32.36 28.18
C GLU A 178 -6.57 32.69 28.04
N GLN A 179 -7.44 31.71 27.78
CA GLN A 179 -8.89 31.95 27.69
C GLN A 179 -9.63 32.03 29.03
N VAL A 180 -8.94 31.79 30.15
CA VAL A 180 -9.50 31.89 31.51
C VAL A 180 -9.09 33.20 32.21
N LYS A 181 -8.30 34.04 31.53
CA LYS A 181 -7.90 35.39 31.99
C LYS A 181 -8.76 36.47 31.36
#